data_AF-A0A813Z331-F1
#
_entry.id   AF-A0A813Z331-F1
#
_cell.length_a   1.000
_cell.length_b   1.000
_cell.length_c   1.000
_cell.angle_alpha   90.00
_cell.angle_beta   90.00
_cell.angle_gamma   90.00
#
_symmetry.space_group_name_H-M   'P 1'
#
loop_
_entity.id
_entity.type
_entity.pdbx_description
1 polymer ?
#
loop_
_entity_poly.entity_id
_entity_poly.type
_entity_poly.pdbx_seq_one_letter_code
_entity_poly.pdbx_strand_id
1 'polypeptide(L)'
;MGNTASHSTTTNSKKSDNKSQHKDQIYEQIIGSLSKICTDDQFPLNIFRQKADISTHHRIIEIVLSPRLSDEFSSLIVQLYWNNRSTISRDDVTKLIRDCCVFDLKQVLSEHGSTVESNMIENNCFMALTNSIGTVENTQIEQEEFYRWIRVQFPTLFYCLELWLRKNATLAETTKESASNRTLMKMDNILNPTWVWLLAHQLPIVYLSADNTCTNLFDRMSSLLHGRMWDHLYNSHRDGASLNRFQHHIFGYKAALVMLFEISDGYLFCLCCDEEFRESPKYFGGIQTCLLQLKPVFKLILEGSHIIFMNTKLRSISTLGLCVGRDHGHTFLSIDEDFFNVKHINGEGRLVAIDVWGTGGKKSSEEQNDMRQWEERQVEKSRKVKRSYEEEEAVLNMAGIETRHAQDQF
;
A
#
# COMPACT_ATOMS: atom_id res chain seq x y z
N MET A 1 -70.95 -43.47 -22.31
CA MET A 1 -70.29 -42.95 -23.53
C MET A 1 -69.59 -41.66 -23.14
N GLY A 2 -68.25 -41.64 -23.14
CA GLY A 2 -67.45 -40.49 -22.74
C GLY A 2 -65.97 -40.82 -22.83
N ASN A 3 -65.28 -40.09 -23.69
CA ASN A 3 -63.91 -40.28 -24.19
C ASN A 3 -62.82 -40.13 -23.13
N THR A 4 -61.74 -40.89 -23.27
CA THR A 4 -60.40 -40.54 -22.76
C THR A 4 -59.39 -40.60 -23.90
N ALA A 5 -58.76 -39.45 -24.17
CA ALA A 5 -57.70 -39.29 -25.16
C ALA A 5 -56.33 -39.50 -24.50
N SER A 6 -55.49 -40.32 -25.13
CA SER A 6 -54.08 -40.50 -24.80
C SER A 6 -53.21 -39.61 -25.70
N HIS A 7 -52.32 -38.83 -25.11
CA HIS A 7 -51.25 -38.15 -25.83
C HIS A 7 -49.89 -38.39 -25.17
N SER A 8 -48.94 -38.67 -26.06
CA SER A 8 -47.58 -39.17 -25.94
C SER A 8 -46.60 -38.17 -25.33
N THR A 9 -45.69 -38.67 -24.48
CA THR A 9 -44.52 -37.96 -23.95
C THR A 9 -43.24 -38.57 -24.56
N THR A 10 -42.64 -37.92 -25.56
CA THR A 10 -41.33 -38.35 -26.10
C THR A 10 -40.56 -37.22 -26.79
N THR A 11 -40.14 -36.18 -26.04
CA THR A 11 -39.27 -35.12 -26.60
C THR A 11 -38.23 -34.51 -25.66
N ASN A 12 -38.08 -35.00 -24.42
CA ASN A 12 -37.18 -34.34 -23.44
C ASN A 12 -35.75 -34.89 -23.29
N SER A 13 -35.37 -36.02 -23.90
CA SER A 13 -34.01 -36.59 -23.69
C SER A 13 -32.92 -36.03 -24.62
N LYS A 14 -33.25 -35.42 -25.77
CA LYS A 14 -32.25 -34.93 -26.74
C LYS A 14 -31.70 -33.52 -26.45
N LYS A 15 -32.35 -32.73 -25.58
CA LYS A 15 -31.91 -31.37 -25.22
C LYS A 15 -30.93 -31.35 -24.04
N SER A 16 -30.90 -32.38 -23.19
CA SER A 16 -29.91 -32.51 -22.11
C SER A 16 -28.55 -32.94 -22.64
N ASP A 17 -28.51 -33.87 -23.59
CA ASP A 17 -27.26 -34.45 -24.12
C ASP A 17 -26.46 -33.44 -24.95
N ASN A 18 -27.13 -32.59 -25.74
CA ASN A 18 -26.45 -31.52 -26.50
C ASN A 18 -25.89 -30.39 -25.60
N LYS A 19 -26.47 -30.16 -24.41
CA LYS A 19 -25.92 -29.20 -23.43
C LYS A 19 -24.73 -29.78 -22.66
N SER A 20 -24.69 -31.09 -22.45
CA SER A 20 -23.55 -31.79 -21.84
C SER A 20 -22.36 -31.78 -22.80
N GLN A 21 -22.56 -32.20 -24.05
CA GLN A 21 -21.48 -32.25 -25.06
C GLN A 21 -20.86 -30.87 -25.36
N HIS A 22 -21.66 -29.80 -25.34
CA HIS A 22 -21.16 -28.45 -25.56
C HIS A 22 -20.34 -27.93 -24.36
N LYS A 23 -20.69 -28.33 -23.13
CA LYS A 23 -19.85 -28.06 -21.95
C LYS A 23 -18.54 -28.82 -22.05
N ASP A 24 -18.59 -30.12 -22.37
CA ASP A 24 -17.40 -30.97 -22.45
C ASP A 24 -16.41 -30.48 -23.52
N GLN A 25 -16.90 -29.99 -24.67
CA GLN A 25 -16.03 -29.35 -25.69
C GLN A 25 -15.39 -28.04 -25.24
N ILE A 26 -16.13 -27.19 -24.50
CA ILE A 26 -15.58 -25.96 -23.91
C ILE A 26 -14.54 -26.34 -22.85
N TYR A 27 -14.82 -27.35 -22.02
CA TYR A 27 -13.90 -27.86 -21.01
C TYR A 27 -12.59 -28.37 -21.64
N GLU A 28 -12.65 -29.17 -22.70
CA GLU A 28 -11.47 -29.65 -23.43
C GLU A 28 -10.67 -28.51 -24.09
N GLN A 29 -11.34 -27.48 -24.62
CA GLN A 29 -10.67 -26.27 -25.11
C GLN A 29 -10.00 -25.46 -23.98
N ILE A 30 -10.62 -25.37 -22.82
CA ILE A 30 -10.08 -24.68 -21.63
C ILE A 30 -8.90 -25.46 -21.08
N ILE A 31 -8.98 -26.79 -20.97
CA ILE A 31 -7.88 -27.67 -20.55
C ILE A 31 -6.72 -27.60 -21.54
N GLY A 32 -7.01 -27.61 -22.85
CA GLY A 32 -6.01 -27.44 -23.90
C GLY A 32 -5.33 -26.07 -23.85
N SER A 33 -6.08 -25.00 -23.58
CA SER A 33 -5.53 -23.65 -23.44
C SER A 33 -4.73 -23.49 -22.15
N LEU A 34 -5.22 -24.04 -21.03
CA LEU A 34 -4.53 -24.01 -19.74
C LEU A 34 -3.29 -24.90 -19.71
N SER A 35 -3.27 -26.06 -20.37
CA SER A 35 -2.05 -26.87 -20.47
C SER A 35 -0.98 -26.17 -21.32
N LYS A 36 -1.40 -25.45 -22.37
CA LYS A 36 -0.53 -24.61 -23.19
C LYS A 36 -0.02 -23.38 -22.43
N ILE A 37 -0.86 -22.80 -21.58
CA ILE A 37 -0.51 -21.68 -20.69
C ILE A 37 0.42 -22.14 -19.56
N CYS A 38 0.17 -23.29 -18.94
CA CYS A 38 1.04 -23.87 -17.91
C CYS A 38 2.42 -24.18 -18.47
N THR A 39 2.52 -24.60 -19.74
CA THR A 39 3.80 -24.87 -20.44
C THR A 39 4.47 -23.63 -21.02
N ASP A 40 3.77 -22.49 -21.12
CA ASP A 40 4.31 -21.22 -21.61
C ASP A 40 5.26 -20.62 -20.58
N ASP A 41 6.42 -20.12 -21.02
CA ASP A 41 7.48 -19.52 -20.20
C ASP A 41 6.99 -18.33 -19.36
N GLN A 42 5.83 -17.78 -19.68
CA GLN A 42 5.16 -16.70 -18.95
C GLN A 42 4.37 -17.16 -17.70
N PHE A 43 4.16 -18.47 -17.52
CA PHE A 43 3.44 -18.98 -16.34
C PHE A 43 4.26 -18.78 -15.05
N PRO A 44 3.70 -18.22 -13.98
CA PRO A 44 4.51 -17.60 -12.92
C PRO A 44 4.87 -18.57 -11.80
N LEU A 45 4.14 -19.67 -11.67
CA LEU A 45 4.32 -20.66 -10.62
C LEU A 45 4.77 -21.99 -11.26
N ASN A 46 6.06 -22.30 -11.12
CA ASN A 46 6.67 -23.57 -11.57
C ASN A 46 5.93 -24.83 -11.06
N ILE A 47 5.13 -24.70 -10.01
CA ILE A 47 4.31 -25.78 -9.43
C ILE A 47 3.28 -26.35 -10.39
N PHE A 48 2.70 -25.53 -11.26
CA PHE A 48 1.74 -26.01 -12.25
C PHE A 48 2.41 -26.76 -13.41
N ARG A 49 3.72 -26.53 -13.64
CA ARG A 49 4.48 -27.21 -14.71
C ARG A 49 4.88 -28.64 -14.38
N GLN A 50 5.15 -28.95 -13.11
CA GLN A 50 5.88 -30.18 -12.76
C GLN A 50 5.10 -31.23 -11.97
N LYS A 51 3.93 -30.91 -11.38
CA LYS A 51 3.38 -31.78 -10.32
C LYS A 51 1.85 -31.95 -10.23
N ALA A 52 1.04 -31.24 -11.01
CA ALA A 52 -0.41 -31.35 -10.87
C ALA A 52 -0.98 -32.53 -11.68
N ASP A 53 -1.71 -33.41 -10.99
CA ASP A 53 -2.58 -34.44 -11.59
C ASP A 53 -3.68 -33.77 -12.44
N ILE A 54 -4.16 -34.45 -13.48
CA ILE A 54 -5.35 -34.09 -14.28
C ILE A 54 -6.55 -33.74 -13.37
N SER A 55 -6.75 -34.48 -12.26
CA SER A 55 -7.81 -34.21 -11.28
C SER A 55 -7.66 -32.84 -10.61
N THR A 56 -6.41 -32.41 -10.38
CA THR A 56 -6.11 -31.11 -9.78
C THR A 56 -6.37 -29.99 -10.78
N HIS A 57 -5.97 -30.17 -12.05
CA HIS A 57 -6.29 -29.22 -13.12
C HIS A 57 -7.80 -29.05 -13.27
N HIS A 58 -8.57 -30.14 -13.22
CA HIS A 58 -10.03 -30.09 -13.22
C HIS A 58 -10.60 -29.26 -12.06
N ARG A 59 -10.07 -29.46 -10.85
CA ARG A 59 -10.52 -28.72 -9.67
C ARG A 59 -10.16 -27.24 -9.73
N ILE A 60 -8.98 -26.90 -10.27
CA ILE A 60 -8.59 -25.51 -10.53
C ILE A 60 -9.59 -24.85 -11.50
N ILE A 61 -9.94 -25.54 -12.58
CA ILE A 61 -10.88 -25.04 -13.59
C ILE A 61 -12.27 -24.84 -12.96
N GLU A 62 -12.75 -25.80 -12.18
CA GLU A 62 -14.05 -25.69 -11.50
C GLU A 62 -14.11 -24.48 -10.56
N ILE A 63 -13.04 -24.24 -9.80
CA ILE A 63 -12.94 -23.07 -8.90
C ILE A 63 -12.85 -21.77 -9.70
N VAL A 64 -12.03 -21.73 -10.76
CA VAL A 64 -11.87 -20.55 -11.61
C VAL A 64 -13.18 -20.19 -12.33
N LEU A 65 -13.97 -21.17 -12.73
CA LEU A 65 -15.28 -20.97 -13.35
C LEU A 65 -16.39 -20.63 -12.34
N SER A 66 -16.13 -20.80 -11.03
CA SER A 66 -17.07 -20.40 -9.99
C SER A 66 -17.19 -18.87 -9.93
N PRO A 67 -18.40 -18.28 -9.83
CA PRO A 67 -18.60 -16.83 -9.90
C PRO A 67 -18.03 -16.03 -8.71
N ARG A 68 -17.51 -16.69 -7.66
CA ARG A 68 -16.94 -16.02 -6.48
C ARG A 68 -15.45 -16.31 -6.38
N LEU A 69 -14.69 -15.26 -6.08
CA LEU A 69 -13.32 -15.39 -5.58
C LEU A 69 -13.38 -16.18 -4.29
N SER A 70 -12.74 -17.34 -4.26
CA SER A 70 -12.94 -18.30 -3.19
C SER A 70 -11.70 -18.44 -2.34
N ASP A 71 -11.92 -18.44 -1.02
CA ASP A 71 -10.97 -18.96 -0.03
C ASP A 71 -10.46 -20.37 -0.43
N GLU A 72 -11.31 -21.12 -1.15
CA GLU A 72 -10.97 -22.41 -1.75
C GLU A 72 -9.85 -22.32 -2.79
N PHE A 73 -9.76 -21.24 -3.57
CA PHE A 73 -8.65 -21.03 -4.51
C PHE A 73 -7.34 -20.88 -3.74
N SER A 74 -7.29 -20.01 -2.73
CA SER A 74 -6.11 -19.85 -1.87
C SER A 74 -5.72 -21.17 -1.21
N SER A 75 -6.69 -21.93 -0.70
CA SER A 75 -6.45 -23.25 -0.11
C SER A 75 -5.85 -24.24 -1.12
N LEU A 76 -6.37 -24.28 -2.34
CA LEU A 76 -5.89 -25.15 -3.39
C LEU A 76 -4.47 -24.79 -3.83
N ILE A 77 -4.17 -23.50 -4.00
CA ILE A 77 -2.80 -23.04 -4.33
C ILE A 77 -1.82 -23.43 -3.23
N VAL A 78 -2.19 -23.25 -1.95
CA VAL A 78 -1.35 -23.66 -0.82
C VAL A 78 -1.14 -25.18 -0.81
N GLN A 79 -2.20 -25.98 -1.01
CA GLN A 79 -2.10 -27.44 -1.11
C GLN A 79 -1.18 -27.89 -2.24
N LEU A 80 -1.29 -27.26 -3.40
CA LEU A 80 -0.45 -27.53 -4.55
C LEU A 80 1.01 -27.18 -4.30
N TYR A 81 1.26 -26.06 -3.64
CA TYR A 81 2.62 -25.62 -3.31
C TYR A 81 3.29 -26.56 -2.29
N TRP A 82 2.55 -26.99 -1.26
CA TRP A 82 3.05 -27.95 -0.28
C TRP A 82 3.19 -29.36 -0.86
N ASN A 83 2.42 -29.74 -1.88
CA ASN A 83 2.53 -31.02 -2.59
C ASN A 83 2.60 -32.22 -1.62
N ASN A 84 1.59 -32.34 -0.74
CA ASN A 84 1.48 -33.35 0.32
C ASN A 84 2.59 -33.32 1.39
N ARG A 85 3.44 -32.30 1.42
CA ARG A 85 4.34 -32.06 2.56
C ARG A 85 3.54 -31.39 3.68
N SER A 86 3.94 -31.59 4.94
CA SER A 86 3.38 -30.84 6.07
C SER A 86 4.06 -29.48 6.25
N THR A 87 5.33 -29.38 5.83
CA THR A 87 6.18 -28.21 5.99
C THR A 87 6.99 -27.92 4.73
N ILE A 88 7.38 -26.66 4.55
CA ILE A 88 8.35 -26.23 3.54
C ILE A 88 9.32 -25.21 4.12
N SER A 89 10.44 -25.01 3.44
CA SER A 89 11.46 -24.06 3.89
C SER A 89 10.96 -22.62 3.81
N ARG A 90 11.44 -21.78 4.73
CA ARG A 90 11.16 -20.34 4.75
C ARG A 90 11.62 -19.64 3.47
N ASP A 91 12.73 -20.09 2.88
CA ASP A 91 13.22 -19.59 1.59
C ASP A 91 12.26 -19.90 0.45
N ASP A 92 11.63 -21.08 0.45
CA ASP A 92 10.66 -21.44 -0.58
C ASP A 92 9.35 -20.67 -0.42
N VAL A 93 8.93 -20.33 0.80
CA VAL A 93 7.81 -19.40 1.03
C VAL A 93 8.17 -17.99 0.54
N THR A 94 9.39 -17.54 0.81
CA THR A 94 9.87 -16.22 0.36
C THR A 94 9.85 -16.14 -1.17
N LYS A 95 10.28 -17.21 -1.87
CA LYS A 95 10.21 -17.32 -3.32
C LYS A 95 8.77 -17.29 -3.83
N LEU A 96 7.84 -18.03 -3.20
CA LEU A 96 6.43 -18.00 -3.56
C LEU A 96 5.86 -16.58 -3.52
N ILE A 97 6.07 -15.87 -2.41
CA ILE A 97 5.60 -14.49 -2.23
C ILE A 97 6.22 -13.58 -3.29
N ARG A 98 7.52 -13.74 -3.54
CA ARG A 98 8.23 -12.99 -4.58
C ARG A 98 7.61 -13.25 -5.95
N ASP A 99 7.36 -14.50 -6.31
CA ASP A 99 6.77 -14.87 -7.60
C ASP A 99 5.37 -14.28 -7.78
N CYS A 100 4.55 -14.25 -6.72
CA CYS A 100 3.27 -13.54 -6.71
C CYS A 100 3.44 -12.04 -6.97
N CYS A 101 4.36 -11.38 -6.25
CA CYS A 101 4.61 -9.95 -6.44
C CYS A 101 5.11 -9.64 -7.87
N VAL A 102 6.07 -10.40 -8.39
CA VAL A 102 6.58 -10.23 -9.76
C VAL A 102 5.45 -10.44 -10.77
N PHE A 103 4.60 -11.43 -10.55
CA PHE A 103 3.47 -11.68 -11.42
C PHE A 103 2.50 -10.50 -11.43
N ASP A 104 2.10 -10.02 -10.26
CA ASP A 104 1.16 -8.91 -10.12
C ASP A 104 1.71 -7.63 -10.77
N LEU A 105 2.98 -7.32 -10.51
CA LEU A 105 3.66 -6.18 -11.13
C LEU A 105 3.75 -6.33 -12.65
N LYS A 106 4.05 -7.53 -13.17
CA LYS A 106 4.07 -7.78 -14.62
C LYS A 106 2.70 -7.59 -15.24
N GLN A 107 1.64 -8.12 -14.62
CA GLN A 107 0.28 -7.94 -15.11
C GLN A 107 -0.07 -6.46 -15.18
N VAL A 108 0.18 -5.72 -14.10
CA VAL A 108 -0.14 -4.29 -14.03
C VAL A 108 0.69 -3.48 -15.03
N LEU A 109 1.99 -3.73 -15.16
CA LEU A 109 2.86 -2.94 -16.05
C LEU A 109 2.71 -3.31 -17.53
N SER A 110 2.42 -4.58 -17.84
CA SER A 110 2.24 -5.04 -19.23
C SER A 110 1.05 -4.39 -19.91
N GLU A 111 -0.05 -4.12 -19.18
CA GLU A 111 -1.20 -3.38 -19.72
C GLU A 111 -0.84 -1.94 -20.14
N HIS A 112 0.24 -1.37 -19.59
CA HIS A 112 0.72 -0.02 -19.90
C HIS A 112 2.03 -0.01 -20.70
N GLY A 113 2.45 -1.15 -21.24
CA GLY A 113 3.66 -1.27 -22.08
C GLY A 113 4.98 -1.10 -21.34
N SER A 114 4.98 -1.19 -20.00
CA SER A 114 6.17 -1.11 -19.16
C SER A 114 6.65 -2.52 -18.74
N THR A 115 7.96 -2.68 -18.53
CA THR A 115 8.56 -3.96 -18.09
C THR A 115 9.04 -3.89 -16.65
N VAL A 116 8.87 -4.98 -15.89
CA VAL A 116 9.47 -5.11 -14.55
C VAL A 116 10.98 -5.31 -14.69
N GLU A 117 11.77 -4.36 -14.22
CA GLU A 117 13.22 -4.53 -14.10
C GLU A 117 13.59 -5.24 -12.80
N SER A 118 14.68 -6.02 -12.79
CA SER A 118 15.07 -6.81 -11.60
C SER A 118 15.55 -5.96 -10.41
N ASN A 119 16.01 -4.73 -10.67
CA ASN A 119 16.37 -3.73 -9.65
C ASN A 119 15.14 -3.17 -8.89
N MET A 120 13.92 -3.32 -9.42
CA MET A 120 12.69 -2.83 -8.81
C MET A 120 12.20 -3.70 -7.65
N ILE A 121 12.78 -4.89 -7.49
CA ILE A 121 12.34 -5.91 -6.55
C ILE A 121 13.30 -5.99 -5.37
N GLU A 122 12.85 -5.59 -4.19
CA GLU A 122 13.67 -5.62 -2.98
C GLU A 122 13.45 -6.92 -2.20
N ASN A 123 14.45 -7.82 -2.19
CA ASN A 123 14.35 -9.11 -1.50
C ASN A 123 14.10 -8.98 0.02
N ASN A 124 14.60 -7.91 0.63
CA ASN A 124 14.43 -7.65 2.07
C ASN A 124 12.96 -7.51 2.46
N CYS A 125 12.11 -7.01 1.55
CA CYS A 125 10.67 -6.90 1.78
C CYS A 125 10.03 -8.28 1.94
N PHE A 126 10.39 -9.24 1.08
CA PHE A 126 9.84 -10.60 1.18
C PHE A 126 10.34 -11.31 2.42
N MET A 127 11.61 -11.11 2.80
CA MET A 127 12.13 -11.65 4.06
C MET A 127 11.35 -11.09 5.26
N ALA A 128 11.08 -9.78 5.28
CA ALA A 128 10.29 -9.17 6.35
C ALA A 128 8.86 -9.70 6.41
N LEU A 129 8.27 -9.99 5.24
CA LEU A 129 6.95 -10.59 5.14
C LEU A 129 6.95 -12.04 5.63
N THR A 130 7.89 -12.84 5.18
CA THR A 130 8.03 -14.23 5.61
C THR A 130 8.36 -14.32 7.09
N ASN A 131 9.13 -13.39 7.65
CA ASN A 131 9.40 -13.31 9.09
C ASN A 131 8.14 -13.02 9.93
N SER A 132 7.06 -12.51 9.33
CA SER A 132 5.77 -12.38 10.01
C SER A 132 4.99 -13.70 10.11
N ILE A 133 5.47 -14.74 9.43
CA ILE A 133 4.87 -16.09 9.40
C ILE A 133 5.59 -16.94 10.45
N GLY A 134 4.89 -17.18 11.55
CA GLY A 134 5.39 -17.96 12.67
C GLY A 134 6.57 -17.32 13.41
N THR A 135 7.33 -18.15 14.12
CA THR A 135 8.54 -17.72 14.83
C THR A 135 9.73 -17.64 13.88
N VAL A 136 10.52 -16.57 13.95
CA VAL A 136 11.69 -16.34 13.08
C VAL A 136 12.73 -17.47 13.19
N GLU A 137 12.83 -18.10 14.36
CA GLU A 137 13.74 -19.22 14.62
C GLU A 137 13.38 -20.49 13.83
N ASN A 138 12.12 -20.65 13.42
CA ASN A 138 11.67 -21.80 12.66
C ASN A 138 12.05 -21.63 11.18
N THR A 139 12.96 -22.49 10.71
CA THR A 139 13.39 -22.54 9.29
C THR A 139 12.35 -23.18 8.37
N GLN A 140 11.35 -23.85 8.94
CA GLN A 140 10.25 -24.50 8.24
C GLN A 140 8.93 -23.84 8.64
N ILE A 141 8.01 -23.74 7.68
CA ILE A 141 6.67 -23.18 7.86
C ILE A 141 5.64 -24.30 7.60
N GLU A 142 4.70 -24.46 8.52
CA GLU A 142 3.60 -25.42 8.39
C GLU A 142 2.54 -24.92 7.41
N GLN A 143 1.88 -25.86 6.72
CA GLN A 143 0.84 -25.52 5.74
C GLN A 143 -0.32 -24.72 6.35
N GLU A 144 -0.82 -25.17 7.50
CA GLU A 144 -1.95 -24.54 8.18
C GLU A 144 -1.58 -23.16 8.72
N GLU A 145 -0.34 -23.01 9.20
CA GLU A 145 0.19 -21.74 9.66
C GLU A 145 0.24 -20.71 8.53
N PHE A 146 0.80 -21.10 7.38
CA PHE A 146 0.85 -20.26 6.19
C PHE A 146 -0.55 -19.92 5.66
N TYR A 147 -1.44 -20.91 5.59
CA TYR A 147 -2.80 -20.70 5.12
C TYR A 147 -3.57 -19.72 6.02
N ARG A 148 -3.49 -19.90 7.34
CA ARG A 148 -4.07 -18.97 8.32
C ARG A 148 -3.48 -17.57 8.18
N TRP A 149 -2.16 -17.47 7.99
CA TRP A 149 -1.49 -16.19 7.79
C TRP A 149 -2.01 -15.47 6.52
N ILE A 150 -2.14 -16.16 5.39
CA ILE A 150 -2.73 -15.58 4.16
C ILE A 150 -4.15 -15.09 4.45
N ARG A 151 -5.01 -15.90 5.06
CA ARG A 151 -6.41 -15.52 5.27
C ARG A 151 -6.59 -14.27 6.12
N VAL A 152 -5.74 -14.12 7.14
CA VAL A 152 -5.85 -13.01 8.10
C VAL A 152 -5.08 -11.78 7.63
N GLN A 153 -3.84 -11.97 7.16
CA GLN A 153 -2.96 -10.88 6.81
C GLN A 153 -3.05 -10.55 5.32
N PHE A 154 -2.98 -11.53 4.41
CA PHE A 154 -2.88 -11.27 2.95
C PHE A 154 -3.93 -12.01 2.12
N PRO A 155 -5.24 -11.76 2.32
CA PRO A 155 -6.31 -12.54 1.70
C PRO A 155 -6.32 -12.43 0.17
N THR A 156 -5.74 -11.36 -0.36
CA THR A 156 -5.68 -11.07 -1.80
C THR A 156 -4.36 -11.49 -2.45
N LEU A 157 -3.48 -12.24 -1.76
CA LEU A 157 -2.15 -12.63 -2.29
C LEU A 157 -2.23 -13.32 -3.66
N PHE A 158 -3.23 -14.17 -3.88
CA PHE A 158 -3.41 -14.91 -5.13
C PHE A 158 -4.48 -14.30 -6.05
N TYR A 159 -4.96 -13.10 -5.74
CA TYR A 159 -6.08 -12.46 -6.43
C TYR A 159 -5.82 -12.25 -7.92
N CYS A 160 -4.67 -11.67 -8.26
CA CYS A 160 -4.30 -11.41 -9.65
C CYS A 160 -4.10 -12.71 -10.44
N LEU A 161 -3.54 -13.74 -9.81
CA LEU A 161 -3.41 -15.06 -10.43
C LEU A 161 -4.78 -15.65 -10.75
N GLU A 162 -5.72 -15.58 -9.81
CA GLU A 162 -7.07 -16.06 -10.00
C GLU A 162 -7.77 -15.30 -11.15
N LEU A 163 -7.69 -13.97 -11.15
CA LEU A 163 -8.26 -13.14 -12.21
C LEU A 163 -7.66 -13.45 -13.58
N TRP A 164 -6.34 -13.62 -13.65
CA TRP A 164 -5.68 -13.94 -14.89
C TRP A 164 -6.09 -15.32 -15.41
N LEU A 165 -6.21 -16.33 -14.53
CA LEU A 165 -6.74 -17.65 -14.92
C LEU A 165 -8.17 -17.54 -15.44
N ARG A 166 -9.02 -16.74 -14.79
CA ARG A 166 -10.41 -16.47 -15.24
C ARG A 166 -10.47 -15.81 -16.62
N LYS A 167 -9.64 -14.78 -16.85
CA LYS A 167 -9.54 -14.09 -18.14
C LYS A 167 -9.12 -15.05 -19.26
N ASN A 168 -8.12 -15.89 -19.01
CA ASN A 168 -7.63 -16.83 -20.02
C ASN A 168 -8.55 -18.06 -20.22
N ALA A 169 -9.23 -18.52 -19.17
CA ALA A 169 -10.16 -19.64 -19.26
C ALA A 169 -11.46 -19.28 -20.00
N THR A 170 -11.88 -18.01 -19.98
CA THR A 170 -13.14 -17.61 -20.63
C THR A 170 -13.00 -17.33 -22.14
N LEU A 171 -11.81 -17.50 -22.74
CA LEU A 171 -11.53 -17.26 -24.18
C LEU A 171 -12.07 -15.91 -24.71
N ALA A 172 -12.35 -14.95 -23.82
CA ALA A 172 -12.90 -13.68 -24.21
C ALA A 172 -11.81 -12.89 -24.93
N GLU A 173 -12.01 -12.64 -26.23
CA GLU A 173 -11.19 -11.72 -27.00
C GLU A 173 -11.17 -10.38 -26.27
N THR A 174 -10.03 -10.06 -25.67
CA THR A 174 -9.82 -8.76 -25.06
C THR A 174 -9.69 -7.76 -26.19
N THR A 175 -10.74 -6.96 -26.40
CA THR A 175 -10.60 -5.64 -27.03
C THR A 175 -9.50 -4.91 -26.27
N LYS A 176 -8.32 -4.81 -26.88
CA LYS A 176 -7.21 -4.00 -26.39
C LYS A 176 -7.71 -2.56 -26.31
N GLU A 177 -8.22 -2.17 -25.15
CA GLU A 177 -8.39 -0.75 -24.85
C GLU A 177 -7.03 -0.09 -25.01
N SER A 178 -7.01 0.96 -25.82
CA SER A 178 -5.83 1.70 -26.21
C SER A 178 -5.00 2.07 -24.99
N ALA A 179 -3.78 1.50 -24.92
CA ALA A 179 -2.78 1.84 -23.92
C ALA A 179 -2.54 3.35 -23.98
N SER A 180 -3.06 4.07 -23.00
CA SER A 180 -2.64 5.45 -22.80
C SER A 180 -1.18 5.39 -22.31
N ASN A 181 -0.26 6.04 -23.02
CA ASN A 181 1.13 6.19 -22.55
C ASN A 181 1.11 6.83 -21.15
N ARG A 182 1.32 6.04 -20.10
CA ARG A 182 1.36 6.49 -18.71
C ARG A 182 2.79 6.41 -18.22
N THR A 183 3.24 7.47 -17.58
CA THR A 183 4.58 7.52 -16.99
C THR A 183 4.53 6.83 -15.63
N LEU A 184 5.49 5.95 -15.36
CA LEU A 184 5.66 5.31 -14.07
C LEU A 184 5.96 6.38 -13.00
N MET A 185 5.38 6.23 -11.81
CA MET A 185 5.69 7.05 -10.65
C MET A 185 7.20 7.01 -10.37
N LYS A 186 7.82 8.18 -10.27
CA LYS A 186 9.21 8.27 -9.85
C LYS A 186 9.26 7.99 -8.34
N MET A 187 9.74 6.81 -7.98
CA MET A 187 9.93 6.40 -6.60
C MET A 187 11.38 6.66 -6.20
N ASP A 188 11.59 7.48 -5.18
CA ASP A 188 12.92 7.85 -4.70
C ASP A 188 13.23 7.16 -3.36
N ASN A 189 14.40 6.53 -3.27
CA ASN A 189 15.10 5.97 -2.09
C ASN A 189 14.36 4.99 -1.15
N ILE A 190 13.25 5.38 -0.50
CA ILE A 190 12.59 4.55 0.53
C ILE A 190 11.42 3.76 -0.07
N LEU A 191 10.52 4.43 -0.79
CA LEU A 191 9.41 3.76 -1.44
C LEU A 191 9.91 3.03 -2.70
N ASN A 192 9.52 1.77 -2.86
CA ASN A 192 9.82 0.99 -4.06
C ASN A 192 8.56 0.23 -4.52
N PRO A 193 8.57 -0.33 -5.76
CA PRO A 193 7.42 -1.03 -6.30
C PRO A 193 6.97 -2.23 -5.46
N THR A 194 7.90 -2.89 -4.74
CA THR A 194 7.57 -4.00 -3.85
C THR A 194 6.80 -3.51 -2.62
N TRP A 195 7.19 -2.40 -2.01
CA TRP A 195 6.44 -1.76 -0.93
C TRP A 195 5.09 -1.26 -1.40
N VAL A 196 5.00 -0.69 -2.61
CA VAL A 196 3.72 -0.27 -3.19
C VAL A 196 2.78 -1.46 -3.38
N TRP A 197 3.28 -2.58 -3.91
CA TRP A 197 2.51 -3.83 -3.99
C TRP A 197 2.00 -4.23 -2.60
N LEU A 198 2.87 -4.26 -1.60
CA LEU A 198 2.51 -4.65 -0.24
C LEU A 198 1.47 -3.72 0.41
N LEU A 199 1.66 -2.41 0.25
CA LEU A 199 0.75 -1.39 0.77
C LEU A 199 -0.61 -1.45 0.07
N ALA A 200 -0.67 -1.79 -1.23
CA ALA A 200 -1.94 -1.98 -1.95
C ALA A 200 -2.80 -3.12 -1.38
N HIS A 201 -2.17 -4.14 -0.78
CA HIS A 201 -2.87 -5.22 -0.08
C HIS A 201 -3.41 -4.81 1.29
N GLN A 202 -2.72 -3.92 2.00
CA GLN A 202 -2.94 -3.66 3.43
C GLN A 202 -3.66 -2.35 3.73
N LEU A 203 -3.43 -1.33 2.91
CA LEU A 203 -3.97 -0.01 3.19
C LEU A 203 -5.46 0.08 2.83
N PRO A 204 -6.24 0.81 3.64
CA PRO A 204 -7.60 1.20 3.30
C PRO A 204 -7.68 1.97 1.98
N ILE A 205 -8.86 1.92 1.34
CA ILE A 205 -9.11 2.54 0.02
C ILE A 205 -8.80 4.03 -0.01
N VAL A 206 -8.96 4.75 1.11
CA VAL A 206 -8.70 6.20 1.22
C VAL A 206 -7.26 6.57 0.85
N TYR A 207 -6.32 5.67 1.10
CA TYR A 207 -4.92 5.88 0.75
C TYR A 207 -4.60 5.44 -0.66
N LEU A 208 -5.47 4.66 -1.32
CA LEU A 208 -5.20 4.06 -2.63
C LEU A 208 -5.91 4.81 -3.77
N SER A 209 -6.99 5.53 -3.44
CA SER A 209 -7.84 6.20 -4.41
C SER A 209 -8.54 7.41 -3.78
N ALA A 210 -8.19 8.63 -4.23
CA ALA A 210 -8.90 9.85 -3.84
C ALA A 210 -10.39 9.81 -4.23
N ASP A 211 -10.71 9.17 -5.38
CA ASP A 211 -12.09 9.11 -5.89
C ASP A 211 -12.87 7.85 -5.44
N ASN A 212 -12.29 7.00 -4.58
CA ASN A 212 -12.86 5.68 -4.19
C ASN A 212 -13.28 4.77 -5.37
N THR A 213 -12.72 4.97 -6.56
CA THR A 213 -13.10 4.24 -7.79
C THR A 213 -12.40 2.89 -7.93
N CYS A 214 -11.33 2.64 -7.16
CA CYS A 214 -10.57 1.41 -7.24
C CYS A 214 -11.34 0.24 -6.58
N THR A 215 -11.93 -0.64 -7.39
CA THR A 215 -12.77 -1.74 -6.87
C THR A 215 -11.98 -2.99 -6.52
N ASN A 216 -10.81 -3.17 -7.13
CA ASN A 216 -10.00 -4.38 -7.00
C ASN A 216 -8.50 -4.07 -6.82
N LEU A 217 -7.70 -5.09 -6.47
CA LEU A 217 -6.25 -4.97 -6.25
C LEU A 217 -5.52 -4.44 -7.48
N PHE A 218 -5.94 -4.86 -8.67
CA PHE A 218 -5.31 -4.46 -9.91
C PHE A 218 -5.47 -2.95 -10.16
N ASP A 219 -6.69 -2.42 -9.99
CA ASP A 219 -6.97 -0.97 -10.09
C ASP A 219 -6.16 -0.19 -9.05
N ARG A 220 -6.08 -0.70 -7.81
CA ARG A 220 -5.31 -0.09 -6.72
C ARG A 220 -3.83 0.00 -7.08
N MET A 221 -3.21 -1.11 -7.47
CA MET A 221 -1.79 -1.14 -7.86
C MET A 221 -1.53 -0.27 -9.08
N SER A 222 -2.39 -0.33 -10.09
CA SER A 222 -2.28 0.48 -11.30
C SER A 222 -2.35 1.98 -10.99
N SER A 223 -3.23 2.37 -10.07
CA SER A 223 -3.38 3.75 -9.61
C SER A 223 -2.10 4.26 -8.92
N LEU A 224 -1.53 3.46 -8.02
CA LEU A 224 -0.29 3.80 -7.30
C LEU A 224 0.92 3.86 -8.24
N LEU A 225 1.16 2.80 -9.03
CA LEU A 225 2.36 2.68 -9.86
C LEU A 225 2.43 3.73 -10.97
N HIS A 226 1.29 4.17 -11.50
CA HIS A 226 1.25 5.17 -12.58
C HIS A 226 1.04 6.61 -12.07
N GLY A 227 1.32 6.86 -10.79
CA GLY A 227 1.41 8.22 -10.23
C GLY A 227 0.11 9.01 -10.28
N ARG A 228 -1.05 8.34 -10.26
CA ARG A 228 -2.35 9.04 -10.38
C ARG A 228 -2.78 9.75 -9.10
N MET A 229 -2.32 9.29 -7.93
CA MET A 229 -2.93 9.68 -6.66
C MET A 229 -1.94 10.08 -5.58
N TRP A 230 -0.68 9.62 -5.64
CA TRP A 230 0.32 9.89 -4.61
C TRP A 230 1.22 11.04 -5.05
N ASP A 231 1.00 12.19 -4.45
CA ASP A 231 1.84 13.36 -4.63
C ASP A 231 2.96 13.33 -3.59
N HIS A 232 4.20 13.41 -4.04
CA HIS A 232 5.33 13.47 -3.15
C HIS A 232 5.34 14.82 -2.40
N LEU A 233 5.16 14.81 -1.08
CA LEU A 233 5.08 16.04 -0.27
C LEU A 233 6.42 16.43 0.35
N TYR A 234 7.18 15.47 0.89
CA TYR A 234 8.40 15.75 1.63
C TYR A 234 9.37 14.58 1.61
N ASN A 235 10.66 14.85 1.40
CA ASN A 235 11.73 13.86 1.53
C ASN A 235 12.93 14.47 2.23
N SER A 236 13.29 13.90 3.37
CA SER A 236 14.38 14.38 4.22
C SER A 236 15.75 14.46 3.51
N HIS A 237 16.03 13.63 2.50
CA HIS A 237 17.30 13.67 1.76
C HIS A 237 17.39 14.86 0.81
N ARG A 238 16.27 15.22 0.17
CA ARG A 238 16.18 16.35 -0.77
C ARG A 238 15.91 17.66 -0.06
N ASP A 239 14.93 17.64 0.83
CA ASP A 239 14.33 18.82 1.40
C ASP A 239 15.01 19.20 2.72
N GLY A 240 15.71 18.26 3.38
CA GLY A 240 16.48 18.42 4.62
C GLY A 240 15.70 18.02 5.87
N ALA A 241 16.34 17.31 6.82
CA ALA A 241 15.68 16.60 7.92
C ALA A 241 15.18 17.45 9.13
N SER A 242 15.11 18.78 9.03
CA SER A 242 14.69 19.60 10.19
C SER A 242 13.17 19.61 10.38
N LEU A 243 12.73 19.68 11.64
CA LEU A 243 11.32 19.79 11.99
C LEU A 243 10.61 20.93 11.24
N ASN A 244 11.23 22.11 11.13
CA ASN A 244 10.65 23.25 10.42
C ASN A 244 10.40 22.95 8.94
N ARG A 245 11.29 22.20 8.29
CA ARG A 245 11.14 21.80 6.89
C ARG A 245 10.04 20.75 6.76
N PHE A 246 9.99 19.78 7.66
CA PHE A 246 8.91 18.81 7.72
C PHE A 246 7.54 19.49 7.85
N GLN A 247 7.37 20.41 8.83
CA GLN A 247 6.13 21.14 9.05
C GLN A 247 5.74 21.98 7.81
N HIS A 248 6.68 22.70 7.22
CA HIS A 248 6.43 23.51 6.02
C HIS A 248 5.87 22.70 4.84
N HIS A 249 6.32 21.45 4.68
CA HIS A 249 5.87 20.61 3.57
C HIS A 249 4.56 19.87 3.85
N ILE A 250 4.23 19.61 5.11
CA ILE A 250 3.14 18.70 5.46
C ILE A 250 1.92 19.45 5.99
N PHE A 251 2.13 20.50 6.79
CA PHE A 251 1.01 21.26 7.33
C PHE A 251 0.24 21.98 6.21
N GLY A 252 -1.08 22.07 6.36
CA GLY A 252 -1.99 22.62 5.35
C GLY A 252 -2.38 21.65 4.24
N TYR A 253 -1.84 20.42 4.22
CA TYR A 253 -2.32 19.36 3.33
C TYR A 253 -3.63 18.76 3.88
N LYS A 254 -4.76 19.15 3.29
CA LYS A 254 -6.12 18.82 3.75
C LYS A 254 -6.64 17.47 3.24
N ALA A 255 -5.80 16.44 3.26
CA ALA A 255 -6.20 15.10 2.87
C ALA A 255 -5.33 14.03 3.54
N ALA A 256 -5.68 12.76 3.28
CA ALA A 256 -4.96 11.62 3.79
C ALA A 256 -3.53 11.57 3.26
N LEU A 257 -2.61 11.07 4.07
CA LEU A 257 -1.20 10.97 3.75
C LEU A 257 -0.56 9.70 4.30
N VAL A 258 0.57 9.32 3.70
CA VAL A 258 1.39 8.16 4.07
C VAL A 258 2.82 8.65 4.33
N MET A 259 3.36 8.35 5.50
CA MET A 259 4.71 8.71 5.93
C MET A 259 5.53 7.46 6.18
N LEU A 260 6.70 7.38 5.56
CA LEU A 260 7.69 6.34 5.77
C LEU A 260 8.82 6.89 6.65
N PHE A 261 9.17 6.17 7.71
CA PHE A 261 10.26 6.49 8.62
C PHE A 261 11.30 5.38 8.59
N GLU A 262 12.47 5.69 8.05
CA GLU A 262 13.65 4.85 8.17
C GLU A 262 14.41 5.23 9.43
N ILE A 263 14.63 4.24 10.29
CA ILE A 263 15.34 4.38 11.56
C ILE A 263 16.66 3.60 11.45
N SER A 264 17.63 3.96 12.27
CA SER A 264 18.87 3.19 12.44
C SER A 264 18.55 1.71 12.67
N ASP A 265 19.54 0.86 12.37
CA ASP A 265 19.43 -0.60 12.56
C ASP A 265 18.43 -1.28 11.59
N GLY A 266 18.04 -0.59 10.51
CA GLY A 266 17.29 -1.16 9.39
C GLY A 266 15.79 -1.26 9.62
N TYR A 267 15.25 -0.57 10.63
CA TYR A 267 13.82 -0.49 10.87
C TYR A 267 13.16 0.48 9.90
N LEU A 268 12.00 0.09 9.39
CA LEU A 268 11.18 0.91 8.51
C LEU A 268 9.74 0.87 9.00
N PHE A 269 9.17 2.04 9.28
CA PHE A 269 7.78 2.19 9.70
C PHE A 269 6.98 2.98 8.66
N CYS A 270 5.69 2.72 8.58
CA CYS A 270 4.75 3.42 7.73
C CYS A 270 3.57 3.92 8.59
N LEU A 271 3.42 5.24 8.70
CA LEU A 271 2.30 5.90 9.37
C LEU A 271 1.35 6.47 8.33
N CYS A 272 0.11 6.02 8.36
CA CYS A 272 -0.95 6.50 7.49
C CYS A 272 -1.91 7.35 8.33
N CYS A 273 -2.18 8.58 7.88
CA CYS A 273 -3.11 9.50 8.53
C CYS A 273 -4.23 9.85 7.55
N ASP A 274 -5.47 9.62 7.93
CA ASP A 274 -6.67 9.87 7.10
C ASP A 274 -7.27 11.27 7.30
N GLU A 275 -6.65 12.12 8.12
CA GLU A 275 -7.03 13.51 8.36
C GLU A 275 -5.89 14.48 8.02
N GLU A 276 -6.21 15.79 7.96
CA GLU A 276 -5.20 16.84 7.89
C GLU A 276 -4.21 16.73 9.04
N PHE A 277 -2.93 16.61 8.68
CA PHE A 277 -1.85 16.52 9.62
C PHE A 277 -1.55 17.89 10.22
N ARG A 278 -1.62 17.98 11.56
CA ARG A 278 -1.63 19.25 12.29
C ARG A 278 -0.89 19.16 13.61
N GLU A 279 -0.41 20.30 14.08
CA GLU A 279 -0.02 20.46 15.48
C GLU A 279 -1.28 20.48 16.36
N SER A 280 -1.30 19.69 17.42
CA SER A 280 -2.48 19.56 18.26
C SER A 280 -2.09 19.22 19.70
N PRO A 281 -2.70 19.87 20.72
CA PRO A 281 -2.50 19.51 22.12
C PRO A 281 -3.24 18.21 22.51
N LYS A 282 -3.98 17.60 21.58
CA LYS A 282 -4.71 16.35 21.76
C LYS A 282 -4.40 15.38 20.61
N TYR A 283 -4.58 14.09 20.87
CA TYR A 283 -4.47 13.08 19.82
C TYR A 283 -5.52 13.27 18.71
N PHE A 284 -5.10 13.05 17.47
CA PHE A 284 -5.89 13.18 16.24
C PHE A 284 -5.65 11.99 15.31
N GLY A 285 -6.28 12.01 14.13
CA GLY A 285 -6.37 10.89 13.20
C GLY A 285 -7.76 10.27 13.27
N GLY A 286 -8.31 9.96 12.10
CA GLY A 286 -9.59 9.30 11.95
C GLY A 286 -9.49 7.78 12.07
N ILE A 287 -10.58 7.10 11.76
CA ILE A 287 -10.76 5.66 12.00
C ILE A 287 -9.78 4.82 11.16
N GLN A 288 -9.33 5.33 10.02
CA GLN A 288 -8.44 4.64 9.10
C GLN A 288 -6.96 5.03 9.31
N THR A 289 -6.64 5.84 10.32
CA THR A 289 -5.26 6.10 10.71
C THR A 289 -4.62 4.80 11.23
N CYS A 290 -3.41 4.48 10.77
CA CYS A 290 -2.71 3.26 11.18
C CYS A 290 -1.18 3.41 11.17
N LEU A 291 -0.52 2.58 11.98
CA LEU A 291 0.93 2.43 12.05
C LEU A 291 1.31 0.98 11.70
N LEU A 292 2.12 0.85 10.67
CA LEU A 292 2.68 -0.40 10.18
C LEU A 292 4.19 -0.42 10.43
N GLN A 293 4.72 -1.58 10.80
CA GLN A 293 6.14 -1.88 10.65
C GLN A 293 6.35 -2.62 9.34
N LEU A 294 7.27 -2.13 8.52
CA LEU A 294 7.65 -2.71 7.23
C LEU A 294 8.89 -3.60 7.38
N LYS A 295 9.90 -3.14 8.12
CA LYS A 295 11.14 -3.88 8.43
C LYS A 295 11.44 -3.86 9.93
N PRO A 296 12.07 -4.91 10.48
CA PRO A 296 12.50 -6.16 9.81
C PRO A 296 11.40 -7.24 9.73
N VAL A 297 10.25 -7.01 10.38
CA VAL A 297 9.07 -7.88 10.33
C VAL A 297 7.89 -7.05 9.90
N PHE A 298 7.16 -7.50 8.88
CA PHE A 298 5.97 -6.81 8.42
C PHE A 298 4.81 -7.05 9.40
N LYS A 299 4.24 -5.97 9.96
CA LYS A 299 3.15 -6.08 10.95
C LYS A 299 2.35 -4.78 11.07
N LEU A 300 1.02 -4.90 11.17
CA LEU A 300 0.15 -3.84 11.69
C LEU A 300 0.30 -3.71 13.20
N ILE A 301 0.81 -2.56 13.65
CA ILE A 301 1.07 -2.29 15.07
C ILE A 301 -0.18 -1.70 15.72
N LEU A 302 -0.74 -0.67 15.09
CA LEU A 302 -1.85 0.09 15.64
C LEU A 302 -2.76 0.58 14.51
N GLU A 303 -4.07 0.55 14.74
CA GLU A 303 -5.08 1.15 13.87
C GLU A 303 -6.17 1.80 14.74
N GLY A 304 -6.80 2.84 14.21
CA GLY A 304 -7.94 3.51 14.82
C GLY A 304 -7.77 5.02 14.94
N SER A 305 -8.80 5.67 15.47
CA SER A 305 -8.84 7.12 15.64
C SER A 305 -8.06 7.60 16.86
N HIS A 306 -7.65 8.87 16.81
CA HIS A 306 -6.94 9.56 17.89
C HIS A 306 -5.66 8.84 18.33
N ILE A 307 -4.86 8.38 17.36
CA ILE A 307 -3.59 7.69 17.65
C ILE A 307 -2.35 8.52 17.34
N ILE A 308 -2.48 9.69 16.72
CA ILE A 308 -1.35 10.57 16.41
C ILE A 308 -1.39 11.79 17.32
N PHE A 309 -0.24 12.16 17.88
CA PHE A 309 -0.05 13.37 18.65
C PHE A 309 1.19 14.10 18.12
N MET A 310 1.07 15.40 17.90
CA MET A 310 2.17 16.23 17.40
C MET A 310 2.18 17.55 18.13
N ASN A 311 3.23 17.79 18.91
CA ASN A 311 3.39 19.02 19.68
C ASN A 311 4.84 19.50 19.63
N THR A 312 5.07 20.71 19.14
CA THR A 312 6.41 21.25 18.98
C THR A 312 6.64 22.56 19.74
N LYS A 313 5.56 23.19 20.21
CA LYS A 313 5.62 24.52 20.84
C LYS A 313 5.23 24.53 22.31
N LEU A 314 4.31 23.66 22.72
CA LEU A 314 3.75 23.70 24.08
C LEU A 314 4.61 22.87 25.03
N ARG A 315 5.59 23.53 25.66
CA ARG A 315 6.45 22.94 26.72
C ARG A 315 5.70 22.54 27.99
N SER A 316 4.44 22.95 28.14
CA SER A 316 3.58 22.58 29.27
C SER A 316 3.08 21.13 29.20
N ILE A 317 3.17 20.49 28.03
CA ILE A 317 2.80 19.08 27.83
C ILE A 317 4.09 18.26 27.76
N SER A 318 4.13 17.14 28.50
CA SER A 318 5.35 16.37 28.78
C SER A 318 6.00 15.68 27.56
N THR A 319 5.37 15.73 26.39
CA THR A 319 5.88 15.11 25.16
C THR A 319 5.99 16.18 24.08
N LEU A 320 7.21 16.40 23.61
CA LEU A 320 7.55 17.27 22.48
C LEU A 320 8.00 16.38 21.31
N GLY A 321 7.56 16.73 20.11
CA GLY A 321 7.75 15.96 18.88
C GLY A 321 6.48 15.22 18.42
N LEU A 322 6.69 14.15 17.65
CA LEU A 322 5.64 13.31 17.06
C LEU A 322 5.51 12.03 17.88
N CYS A 323 4.33 11.75 18.42
CA CYS A 323 4.02 10.50 19.10
C CYS A 323 2.88 9.77 18.40
N VAL A 324 2.98 8.45 18.32
CA VAL A 324 1.92 7.55 17.85
C VAL A 324 1.62 6.55 18.95
N GLY A 325 0.40 6.57 19.46
CA GLY A 325 -0.01 5.79 20.61
C GLY A 325 -1.45 6.09 21.01
N ARG A 326 -2.00 5.28 21.91
CA ARG A 326 -3.34 5.54 22.45
C ARG A 326 -3.31 6.58 23.56
N ASP A 327 -2.19 6.64 24.29
CA ASP A 327 -1.98 7.53 25.42
C ASP A 327 -0.50 7.94 25.49
N HIS A 328 -0.20 9.03 26.19
CA HIS A 328 1.19 9.51 26.40
C HIS A 328 2.09 8.51 27.14
N GLY A 329 1.52 7.56 27.91
CA GLY A 329 2.27 6.51 28.59
C GLY A 329 2.52 5.26 27.74
N HIS A 330 1.79 5.10 26.63
CA HIS A 330 1.81 3.91 25.78
C HIS A 330 1.95 4.31 24.31
N THR A 331 3.11 4.88 23.98
CA THR A 331 3.51 5.22 22.61
C THR A 331 4.20 4.04 21.94
N PHE A 332 3.79 3.73 20.71
CA PHE A 332 4.41 2.70 19.87
C PHE A 332 5.53 3.26 19.00
N LEU A 333 5.46 4.56 18.68
CA LEU A 333 6.47 5.32 17.98
C LEU A 333 6.51 6.73 18.56
N SER A 334 7.68 7.26 18.84
CA SER A 334 7.87 8.63 19.30
C SER A 334 9.15 9.20 18.67
N ILE A 335 9.04 10.34 18.02
CA ILE A 335 10.15 11.12 17.47
C ILE A 335 10.25 12.40 18.29
N ASP A 336 11.45 12.74 18.71
CA ASP A 336 11.71 13.94 19.51
C ASP A 336 11.50 15.26 18.75
N GLU A 337 11.63 16.38 19.46
CA GLU A 337 11.46 17.73 18.90
C GLU A 337 12.49 18.07 17.82
N ASP A 338 13.70 17.49 17.94
CA ASP A 338 14.79 17.72 17.00
C ASP A 338 14.67 16.87 15.73
N PHE A 339 13.69 15.95 15.65
CA PHE A 339 13.52 15.00 14.56
C PHE A 339 14.80 14.18 14.34
N PHE A 340 15.36 13.68 15.44
CA PHE A 340 16.62 12.96 15.44
C PHE A 340 16.52 11.64 16.18
N ASN A 341 16.04 11.64 17.42
CA ASN A 341 15.90 10.43 18.22
C ASN A 341 14.50 9.84 18.05
N VAL A 342 14.45 8.52 17.87
CA VAL A 342 13.21 7.79 17.70
C VAL A 342 13.13 6.67 18.72
N LYS A 343 12.03 6.62 19.48
CA LYS A 343 11.66 5.50 20.34
C LYS A 343 10.57 4.71 19.66
N HIS A 344 10.74 3.40 19.52
CA HIS A 344 9.75 2.53 18.89
C HIS A 344 9.58 1.23 19.70
N ILE A 345 8.60 0.41 19.32
CA ILE A 345 8.28 -0.85 20.03
C ILE A 345 9.44 -1.84 20.21
N ASN A 346 10.50 -1.74 19.42
CA ASN A 346 11.64 -2.65 19.48
C ASN A 346 12.90 -2.03 20.10
N GLY A 347 12.86 -0.74 20.48
CA GLY A 347 14.02 -0.07 21.05
C GLY A 347 14.05 1.42 20.76
N GLU A 348 15.26 1.98 20.85
CA GLU A 348 15.54 3.37 20.52
C GLU A 348 16.56 3.39 19.38
N GLY A 349 16.42 4.37 18.49
CA GLY A 349 17.27 4.53 17.33
C GLY A 349 17.30 5.97 16.85
N ARG A 350 18.01 6.20 15.76
CA ARG A 350 18.11 7.51 15.12
C ARG A 350 17.27 7.54 13.85
N LEU A 351 16.58 8.64 13.62
CA LEU A 351 15.91 8.87 12.35
C LEU A 351 16.95 9.03 11.24
N VAL A 352 16.91 8.14 10.25
CA VAL A 352 17.79 8.14 9.08
C VAL A 352 17.12 8.94 7.96
N ALA A 353 15.86 8.64 7.67
CA ALA A 353 15.12 9.28 6.61
C ALA A 353 13.61 9.29 6.83
N ILE A 354 12.97 10.31 6.26
CA ILE A 354 11.52 10.46 6.14
C ILE A 354 11.18 10.65 4.67
N ASP A 355 10.11 9.98 4.25
CA ASP A 355 9.49 10.15 2.93
C ASP A 355 7.97 10.22 3.10
N VAL A 356 7.33 11.28 2.56
CA VAL A 356 5.90 11.56 2.79
C VAL A 356 5.17 11.76 1.47
N TRP A 357 4.04 11.07 1.35
CA TRP A 357 3.19 11.01 0.17
C TRP A 357 1.77 11.41 0.54
N GLY A 358 1.21 12.40 -0.16
CA GLY A 358 -0.19 12.82 -0.02
C GLY A 358 -1.07 12.01 -0.97
N THR A 359 -2.21 11.52 -0.48
CA THR A 359 -3.10 10.61 -1.24
C THR A 359 -4.43 11.27 -1.66
N GLY A 360 -4.62 12.55 -1.37
CA GLY A 360 -5.80 13.34 -1.73
C GLY A 360 -5.91 13.76 -3.20
N GLY A 361 -4.93 13.40 -4.03
CA GLY A 361 -4.86 13.75 -5.44
C GLY A 361 -4.62 15.24 -5.72
N LYS A 362 -4.71 15.59 -7.01
CA LYS A 362 -4.27 16.90 -7.53
C LYS A 362 -4.96 18.10 -6.88
N LYS A 363 -6.24 17.98 -6.53
CA LYS A 363 -7.00 19.07 -5.91
C LYS A 363 -6.41 19.48 -4.57
N SER A 364 -6.08 18.51 -3.71
CA SER A 364 -5.47 18.79 -2.40
C SER A 364 -4.05 19.34 -2.54
N SER A 365 -3.31 18.90 -3.56
CA SER A 365 -1.99 19.44 -3.88
C SER A 365 -2.05 20.90 -4.39
N GLU A 366 -3.01 21.21 -5.26
CA GLU A 366 -3.28 22.56 -5.75
C GLU A 366 -3.70 23.50 -4.61
N GLU A 367 -4.63 23.08 -3.75
CA GLU A 367 -5.04 23.84 -2.57
C GLU A 367 -3.88 24.13 -1.62
N GLN A 368 -2.98 23.15 -1.43
CA GLN A 368 -1.78 23.34 -0.62
C GLN A 368 -0.82 24.35 -1.27
N ASN A 369 -0.60 24.27 -2.58
CA ASN A 369 0.27 25.21 -3.29
C ASN A 369 -0.29 26.63 -3.29
N ASP A 370 -1.60 26.79 -3.47
CA ASP A 370 -2.27 28.09 -3.39
C ASP A 370 -2.15 28.69 -1.98
N MET A 371 -2.31 27.87 -0.94
CA MET A 371 -2.12 28.28 0.44
C MET A 371 -0.68 28.74 0.70
N ARG A 372 0.32 27.97 0.25
CA ARG A 372 1.73 28.33 0.37
C ARG A 372 2.07 29.62 -0.36
N GLN A 373 1.62 29.77 -1.60
CA GLN A 373 1.84 31.01 -2.34
C GLN A 373 1.17 32.20 -1.66
N TRP A 374 0.00 31.99 -1.05
CA TRP A 374 -0.64 33.03 -0.27
C TRP A 374 0.19 33.40 0.97
N GLU A 375 0.69 32.41 1.73
CA GLU A 375 1.57 32.62 2.88
C GLU A 375 2.86 33.35 2.50
N GLU A 376 3.52 32.94 1.42
CA GLU A 376 4.72 33.60 0.89
C GLU A 376 4.43 35.06 0.52
N ARG A 377 3.30 35.32 -0.15
CA ARG A 377 2.86 36.70 -0.45
C ARG A 377 2.59 37.50 0.83
N GLN A 378 2.09 36.88 1.90
CA GLN A 378 1.92 37.56 3.20
C GLN A 378 3.25 37.84 3.89
N VAL A 379 4.18 36.88 3.87
CA VAL A 379 5.53 37.04 4.43
C VAL A 379 6.32 38.09 3.65
N GLU A 380 6.20 38.14 2.34
CA GLU A 380 6.84 39.16 1.53
C GLU A 380 6.23 40.54 1.78
N LYS A 381 4.90 40.64 1.93
CA LYS A 381 4.23 41.87 2.34
C LYS A 381 4.70 42.33 3.71
N SER A 382 4.81 41.44 4.69
CA SER A 382 5.27 41.78 6.04
C SER A 382 6.76 42.14 6.11
N ARG A 383 7.60 41.50 5.29
CA ARG A 383 9.02 41.90 5.10
C ARG A 383 9.19 43.26 4.42
N LYS A 384 8.26 43.63 3.53
CA LYS A 384 8.24 44.93 2.84
C LYS A 384 7.68 46.05 3.71
N VAL A 385 7.06 45.75 4.85
CA VAL A 385 6.78 46.76 5.88
C VAL A 385 8.10 47.15 6.52
N LYS A 386 8.74 48.20 6.00
CA LYS A 386 9.79 48.92 6.73
C LYS A 386 9.12 49.43 8.00
N ARG A 387 9.44 48.85 9.16
CA ARG A 387 9.12 49.49 10.44
C ARG A 387 9.77 50.87 10.42
N SER A 388 8.97 51.90 10.66
CA SER A 388 9.50 53.25 10.79
C SER A 388 10.39 53.29 12.03
N TYR A 389 11.49 54.04 11.98
CA TYR A 389 12.38 54.24 13.13
C TYR A 389 11.61 54.73 14.37
N GLU A 390 10.57 55.54 14.15
CA GLU A 390 9.68 56.07 15.18
C GLU A 390 8.83 54.99 15.87
N GLU A 391 8.48 53.91 15.16
CA GLU A 391 7.71 52.80 15.74
C GLU A 391 8.58 51.89 16.60
N GLU A 392 9.86 51.71 16.23
CA GLU A 392 10.82 50.96 17.03
C GLU A 392 11.24 51.73 18.29
N GLU A 393 11.43 53.05 18.19
CA GLU A 393 11.69 53.93 19.33
C GLU A 393 10.50 53.98 20.30
N ALA A 394 9.27 54.05 19.79
CA ALA A 394 8.07 54.01 20.63
C ALA A 394 7.90 52.68 21.38
N VAL A 395 8.24 51.55 20.75
CA VAL A 395 8.19 50.23 21.38
C VAL A 395 9.31 50.06 22.42
N LEU A 396 10.52 50.54 22.13
CA LEU A 396 11.66 50.50 23.06
C LEU A 396 11.43 51.40 24.28
N ASN A 397 10.85 52.59 24.09
CA ASN A 397 10.46 53.49 25.18
C ASN A 397 9.34 52.89 26.04
N MET A 398 8.35 52.21 25.45
CA MET A 398 7.32 51.49 26.22
C MET A 398 7.88 50.29 27.00
N ALA A 399 8.98 49.69 26.53
CA ALA A 399 9.71 48.63 27.22
C ALA A 399 10.72 49.14 28.27
N GLY A 400 10.81 50.46 28.48
CA GLY A 400 11.71 51.08 29.45
C GLY A 400 13.19 51.10 29.04
N ILE A 401 13.48 50.89 27.75
CA ILE A 401 14.84 50.92 27.20
C ILE A 401 15.05 52.28 26.53
N GLU A 402 15.78 53.19 27.18
CA GLU A 402 16.19 54.46 26.57
C GLU A 402 17.27 54.22 25.51
N THR A 403 16.93 54.39 24.23
CA THR A 403 17.91 54.41 23.14
C THR A 403 18.61 55.77 23.09
N ARG A 404 19.77 55.90 23.75
CA ARG A 404 20.64 57.07 23.59
C ARG A 404 21.40 56.96 22.28
N HIS A 405 20.90 57.60 21.23
CA HIS A 405 21.74 57.90 20.08
C HIS A 405 22.59 59.12 20.37
N ALA A 406 23.91 58.92 20.38
CA ALA A 406 24.88 60.00 20.38
C ALA A 406 24.66 60.86 19.13
N GLN A 407 24.35 62.13 19.35
CA GLN A 407 24.50 63.17 18.33
C GLN A 407 25.98 63.30 18.01
N ASP A 408 26.47 62.56 17.03
CA ASP A 408 27.73 62.91 16.38
C ASP A 408 27.44 64.09 15.44
N GLN A 409 27.77 65.27 15.95
CA GLN A 409 27.95 66.50 15.20
C GLN A 409 28.97 66.26 14.08
N PHE A 410 28.63 66.65 12.85
CA PHE A 410 29.43 67.59 12.04
C PHE A 410 28.55 68.25 10.98
#